data_AF-A0A1H8D669-F1
#
_entry.id   AF-A0A1H8D669-F1
#
_cell.length_a   1.000
_cell.length_b   1.000
_cell.length_c   1.000
_cell.angle_alpha   90.00
_cell.angle_beta   90.00
_cell.angle_gamma   90.00
#
_symmetry.space_group_name_H-M   'P 1'
#
loop_
_entity.id
_entity.type
_entity.pdbx_description
1 polymer ?
#
loop_
_entity_poly.entity_id
_entity_poly.type
_entity_poly.pdbx_seq_one_letter_code
_entity_poly.pdbx_strand_id
1 'polypeptide(L)'
;MKNKLFDDLPKTVKISTGKWLYILRDKGEGYLLYDPINEKEMGRILVDDAGQWIYDGEQLDVYEAEEVAGAITGHEKEMEELLKSLKED
;
A
#
# COMPACT_ATOMS: atom_id res chain seq x y z
N MET A 1 8.72 -1.98 28.64
CA MET A 1 7.37 -1.63 28.13
C MET A 1 7.54 -1.29 26.66
N LYS A 2 7.01 -2.09 25.73
CA LYS A 2 7.00 -1.72 24.30
C LYS A 2 5.93 -0.63 24.14
N ASN A 3 6.34 0.56 23.72
CA ASN A 3 5.45 1.69 23.51
C ASN A 3 4.47 1.36 22.37
N LYS A 4 3.19 1.16 22.70
CA LYS A 4 2.10 0.96 21.73
C LYS A 4 1.89 2.14 20.77
N LEU A 5 2.56 3.27 20.99
CA LEU A 5 2.47 4.46 20.14
C LEU A 5 3.18 4.32 18.78
N PHE A 6 4.12 3.37 18.63
CA PHE A 6 4.88 3.20 17.38
C PHE A 6 4.27 2.18 16.42
N ASP A 7 3.38 1.30 16.90
CA ASP A 7 2.70 0.30 16.06
C ASP A 7 1.54 0.91 15.24
N ASP A 8 1.10 2.14 15.59
CA ASP A 8 -0.01 2.86 14.95
C ASP A 8 0.47 3.97 13.99
N LEU A 9 1.77 4.12 13.76
CA LEU A 9 2.26 5.12 12.81
C LEU A 9 1.93 4.68 11.37
N PRO A 10 1.34 5.55 10.55
CA PRO A 10 1.00 5.20 9.18
C PRO A 10 2.24 4.85 8.38
N LYS A 11 2.20 3.74 7.64
CA LYS A 11 3.31 3.37 6.76
C LYS A 11 3.33 4.35 5.60
N THR A 12 4.48 4.99 5.39
CA THR A 12 4.66 5.88 4.24
C THR A 12 5.26 5.09 3.08
N VAL A 13 4.69 5.21 1.89
CA VAL A 13 5.21 4.63 0.65
C VAL A 13 5.33 5.70 -0.42
N LYS A 14 6.37 5.59 -1.24
CA LYS A 14 6.48 6.33 -2.50
C LYS A 14 6.35 5.32 -3.62
N ILE A 15 5.28 5.42 -4.39
CA ILE A 15 5.06 4.52 -5.54
C ILE A 15 5.85 5.00 -6.77
N SER A 16 6.00 4.13 -7.76
CA SER A 16 6.86 4.31 -8.93
C SER A 16 6.52 5.55 -9.78
N THR A 17 5.25 5.96 -9.78
CA THR A 17 4.76 7.19 -10.43
C THR A 17 5.18 8.47 -9.70
N GLY A 18 5.78 8.34 -8.52
CA GLY A 18 6.29 9.43 -7.71
C GLY A 18 5.32 9.98 -6.68
N LYS A 19 4.07 9.48 -6.63
CA LYS A 19 3.10 9.84 -5.59
C LYS A 19 3.56 9.33 -4.23
N TRP A 20 3.31 10.12 -3.19
CA TRP A 20 3.54 9.74 -1.80
C TRP A 20 2.21 9.40 -1.14
N LEU A 21 2.16 8.27 -0.46
CA LEU A 21 0.94 7.80 0.22
C LEU A 21 1.25 7.42 1.67
N TYR A 22 0.34 7.79 2.55
CA TYR A 22 0.20 7.21 3.88
C TYR A 22 -0.79 6.05 3.81
N ILE A 23 -0.34 4.90 4.30
CA ILE A 23 -1.13 3.70 4.47
C ILE A 23 -1.48 3.62 5.96
N LEU A 24 -2.75 3.83 6.26
CA LEU A 24 -3.26 3.81 7.63
C LEU A 24 -4.07 2.53 7.81
N ARG A 25 -3.78 1.75 8.85
CA ARG A 25 -4.64 0.62 9.19
C ARG A 25 -5.99 1.17 9.64
N ASP A 26 -7.05 0.83 8.92
CA ASP A 26 -8.40 1.23 9.31
C ASP A 26 -8.86 0.37 10.49
N LYS A 27 -9.81 0.84 11.30
CA LYS A 27 -10.36 0.08 12.45
C LYS A 27 -11.15 -1.17 12.02
N GLY A 28 -11.31 -1.42 10.72
CA GLY A 28 -11.83 -2.65 10.11
C GLY A 28 -10.71 -3.58 9.58
N GLU A 29 -11.01 -4.38 8.55
CA GLU A 29 -10.06 -5.34 7.94
C GLU A 29 -9.22 -4.76 6.79
N GLY A 30 -9.11 -3.44 6.70
CA GLY A 30 -8.49 -2.77 5.56
C GLY A 30 -7.49 -1.67 5.91
N TYR A 31 -7.04 -0.99 4.86
CA TYR A 31 -6.06 0.08 4.90
C TYR A 31 -6.59 1.29 4.13
N LEU A 32 -6.58 2.45 4.76
CA LEU A 32 -6.87 3.73 4.13
C LEU A 32 -5.61 4.25 3.43
N LEU A 33 -5.77 4.73 2.20
CA LEU A 33 -4.71 5.38 1.45
C LEU A 33 -4.95 6.88 1.42
N TYR A 34 -3.96 7.64 1.85
CA TYR A 34 -4.05 9.09 1.96
C TYR A 34 -2.85 9.75 1.30
N ASP A 35 -3.10 10.76 0.46
CA ASP A 35 -2.07 11.64 -0.08
C ASP A 35 -1.84 12.79 0.90
N PRO A 36 -0.69 12.83 1.60
CA PRO A 36 -0.41 13.87 2.58
C PRO A 36 0.00 15.22 1.95
N ILE A 37 0.37 15.24 0.67
CA ILE A 37 0.78 16.47 -0.02
C ILE A 37 -0.46 17.25 -0.44
N ASN A 38 -1.45 16.54 -1.00
CA ASN A 38 -2.71 17.12 -1.45
C ASN A 38 -3.81 17.06 -0.39
N GLU A 39 -3.50 16.52 0.80
CA GLU A 39 -4.43 16.32 1.91
C GLU A 39 -5.74 15.62 1.51
N LYS A 40 -5.62 14.52 0.75
CA LYS A 40 -6.77 13.85 0.09
C LYS A 40 -6.78 12.34 0.34
N GLU A 41 -7.97 11.78 0.62
CA GLU A 41 -8.20 10.33 0.57
C GLU A 41 -8.11 9.82 -0.87
N MET A 42 -7.24 8.85 -1.08
CA MET A 42 -6.96 8.24 -2.39
C MET A 42 -7.77 6.96 -2.61
N GLY A 43 -8.32 6.40 -1.55
CA GLY A 43 -9.12 5.18 -1.56
C GLY A 43 -8.73 4.25 -0.43
N ARG A 44 -9.17 3.00 -0.53
CA ARG A 44 -8.95 1.97 0.48
C ARG A 44 -8.51 0.68 -0.15
N ILE A 45 -7.79 -0.11 0.62
CA ILE A 45 -7.46 -1.49 0.32
C ILE A 45 -8.15 -2.35 1.37
N LEU A 46 -9.05 -3.21 0.92
CA LEU A 46 -9.78 -4.17 1.75
C LEU A 46 -9.24 -5.58 1.48
N VAL A 47 -9.45 -6.48 2.43
CA VAL A 47 -9.22 -7.91 2.25
C VAL A 47 -10.55 -8.61 2.40
N ASP A 48 -10.92 -9.46 1.46
CA ASP A 48 -12.15 -10.25 1.56
C ASP A 48 -11.97 -11.53 2.41
N ASP A 49 -13.06 -12.25 2.64
CA ASP A 49 -13.05 -13.49 3.42
C ASP A 49 -12.17 -14.61 2.81
N ALA A 50 -11.82 -14.50 1.51
CA ALA A 50 -10.92 -15.42 0.81
C ALA A 50 -9.45 -14.95 0.86
N GLY A 51 -9.15 -13.83 1.51
CA GLY A 51 -7.82 -13.25 1.60
C GLY A 51 -7.40 -12.48 0.35
N GLN A 52 -8.32 -12.13 -0.53
CA GLN A 52 -8.06 -11.36 -1.75
C GLN A 52 -8.10 -9.86 -1.47
N TRP A 53 -7.16 -9.14 -2.07
CA TRP A 53 -7.09 -7.69 -1.96
C TRP A 53 -8.11 -7.03 -2.90
N ILE A 54 -8.93 -6.15 -2.35
CA ILE A 54 -9.89 -5.35 -3.09
C ILE A 54 -9.48 -3.89 -2.95
N TYR A 55 -9.12 -3.26 -4.08
CA TYR A 55 -8.91 -1.82 -4.11
C TYR A 55 -10.26 -1.11 -4.30
N ASP A 56 -10.67 -0.35 -3.30
CA ASP A 56 -11.87 0.48 -3.28
C ASP A 56 -11.45 1.96 -3.43
N GLY A 57 -11.22 2.37 -4.69
CA GLY A 57 -10.80 3.71 -5.03
C GLY A 57 -10.71 3.92 -6.54
N GLU A 58 -10.67 5.18 -6.96
CA GLU A 58 -10.62 5.56 -8.39
C GLU A 58 -9.34 6.36 -8.74
N GLN A 59 -8.46 6.61 -7.76
CA GLN A 59 -7.33 7.55 -7.92
C GLN A 59 -6.00 6.87 -8.23
N LEU A 60 -5.91 5.56 -7.97
CA LEU A 60 -4.78 4.72 -8.36
C LEU A 60 -5.20 3.82 -9.51
N ASP A 61 -4.27 3.61 -10.46
CA ASP A 61 -4.42 2.54 -11.43
C ASP A 61 -4.08 1.16 -10.81
N VAL A 62 -4.26 0.10 -11.60
CA VAL A 62 -4.03 -1.28 -11.13
C VAL A 62 -2.58 -1.52 -10.69
N TYR A 63 -1.60 -0.93 -11.37
CA TYR A 63 -0.18 -1.11 -11.04
C TYR A 63 0.18 -0.35 -9.77
N GLU A 64 -0.33 0.88 -9.64
CA GLU A 64 -0.16 1.67 -8.42
C GLU A 64 -0.82 0.98 -7.21
N ALA A 65 -1.98 0.36 -7.39
CA ALA A 65 -2.65 -0.40 -6.33
C ALA A 65 -1.86 -1.65 -5.92
N GLU A 66 -1.28 -2.38 -6.89
CA GLU A 66 -0.40 -3.54 -6.63
C GLU A 66 0.85 -3.15 -5.84
N GLU A 67 1.49 -2.02 -6.19
CA GLU A 67 2.65 -1.52 -5.44
C GLU A 67 2.32 -1.23 -3.98
N VAL A 68 1.16 -0.61 -3.73
CA VAL A 68 0.71 -0.33 -2.35
C VAL A 68 0.39 -1.62 -1.60
N ALA A 69 -0.25 -2.61 -2.24
CA ALA A 69 -0.50 -3.93 -1.64
C ALA A 69 0.81 -4.68 -1.34
N GLY A 70 1.80 -4.59 -2.23
CA GLY A 70 3.15 -5.12 -2.02
C GLY A 70 3.86 -4.47 -0.84
N ALA A 71 3.71 -3.16 -0.69
CA ALA A 71 4.21 -2.43 0.48
C ALA A 71 3.53 -2.89 1.77
N ILE A 72 2.24 -3.24 1.75
CA ILE A 72 1.55 -3.74 2.97
C ILE A 72 2.05 -5.12 3.37
N THR A 73 2.19 -6.05 2.41
CA THR A 73 2.53 -7.45 2.69
C THR A 73 4.01 -7.69 2.96
N GLY A 74 4.89 -6.78 2.52
CA GLY A 74 6.34 -6.90 2.69
C GLY A 74 7.03 -7.70 1.59
N HIS A 75 6.31 -8.12 0.56
CA HIS A 75 6.85 -8.80 -0.63
C HIS A 75 7.40 -7.82 -1.68
N GLU A 76 7.40 -6.51 -1.40
CA GLU A 76 7.95 -5.45 -2.27
C GLU A 76 9.35 -5.80 -2.80
N LYS A 77 10.24 -6.29 -1.92
CA LYS A 77 11.60 -6.69 -2.29
C LYS A 77 11.64 -7.90 -3.23
N GLU A 78 10.83 -8.92 -2.95
CA GLU A 78 10.79 -10.15 -3.78
C GLU A 78 10.20 -9.85 -5.16
N MET A 79 9.23 -8.95 -5.23
CA MET A 79 8.64 -8.50 -6.50
C MET A 79 9.60 -7.61 -7.30
N GLU A 80 10.34 -6.70 -6.65
CA GLU A 80 11.40 -5.93 -7.31
C GLU A 80 12.50 -6.83 -7.88
N GLU A 81 12.93 -7.85 -7.11
CA GLU A 81 13.93 -8.83 -7.56
C GLU A 81 13.43 -9.63 -8.77
N LEU A 82 12.15 -10.02 -8.78
CA LEU A 82 11.52 -10.74 -9.89
C LEU A 82 11.30 -9.86 -11.13
N LEU A 83 10.94 -8.59 -10.96
CA LEU A 83 10.85 -7.63 -12.08
C LEU A 83 12.21 -7.34 -12.70
N LYS A 84 13.28 -7.33 -11.90
CA LYS A 84 14.64 -7.13 -12.39
C LYS A 84 15.10 -8.32 -13.22
N SER A 85 14.88 -9.55 -12.76
CA SER A 85 15.28 -10.74 -13.50
C SER A 85 14.57 -10.86 -14.85
N LEU A 86 13.29 -10.49 -14.92
CA LEU A 86 12.50 -10.49 -16.16
C LEU A 86 12.92 -9.43 -17.20
N LYS A 87 13.67 -8.40 -16.80
CA LYS A 87 14.19 -7.35 -17.70
C LYS A 87 15.60 -7.64 -18.21
N GLU A 88 16.26 -8.66 -17.67
CA GLU A 88 17.62 -9.07 -18.05
C GLU A 88 17.62 -10.21 -19.10
N ASP A 89 16.45 -10.60 -19.61
CA ASP A 89 16.24 -11.46 -20.80
C ASP A 89 15.77 -10.65 -22.03
#